data_AF-A0A4R1RXT5-F1
#
_entry.id   AF-A0A4R1RXT5-F1
#
_cell.length_a   1.000
_cell.length_b   1.000
_cell.length_c   1.000
_cell.angle_alpha   90.00
_cell.angle_beta   90.00
_cell.angle_gamma   90.00
#
_symmetry.space_group_name_H-M   'P 1'
#
loop_
_entity.id
_entity.type
_entity.pdbx_description
1 polymer ?
#
loop_
_entity_poly.entity_id
_entity_poly.type
_entity_poly.pdbx_seq_one_letter_code
_entity_poly.pdbx_strand_id
1 'polypeptide(L)'
;MQSKERLYHLIRLLVKNQCEIKSFCNDFTDLYNLEIDYQTLTREEQMKFKELAMITSRFSPFEDDLLNYDCYYSEQQIRDKVQEVIKQLNIQVG
;
A
#
# COMPACT_ATOMS: atom_id res chain seq x y z
N MET A 1 -6.91 1.82 18.03
CA MET A 1 -6.29 2.69 17.01
C MET A 1 -7.33 2.96 15.94
N GLN A 2 -7.41 4.18 15.41
CA GLN A 2 -8.25 4.46 14.23
C GLN A 2 -7.68 3.69 13.03
N SER A 3 -8.53 3.16 12.15
CA SER A 3 -8.11 2.32 11.01
C SER A 3 -7.21 3.08 10.02
N LYS A 4 -7.36 4.40 9.92
CA LYS A 4 -6.41 5.29 9.22
C LYS A 4 -4.97 5.16 9.75
N GLU A 5 -4.74 5.31 11.05
CA GLU A 5 -3.39 5.24 11.63
C GLU A 5 -2.70 3.90 11.38
N ARG A 6 -3.47 2.81 11.23
CA ARG A 6 -2.93 1.50 10.86
C ARG A 6 -2.40 1.47 9.42
N LEU A 7 -3.07 2.13 8.46
CA LEU A 7 -2.55 2.25 7.08
C LEU A 7 -1.22 3.03 7.06
N TYR A 8 -1.14 4.12 7.83
CA TYR A 8 0.09 4.91 7.97
C TYR A 8 1.20 4.10 8.63
N HIS A 9 0.85 3.31 9.63
CA HIS A 9 1.80 2.43 10.30
C HIS A 9 2.38 1.39 9.35
N LEU A 10 1.56 0.71 8.53
CA LEU A 10 2.03 -0.25 7.53
C LEU A 10 2.99 0.41 6.53
N ILE A 11 2.67 1.61 6.05
CA ILE A 11 3.56 2.39 5.17
C ILE A 11 4.92 2.64 5.85
N ARG A 12 4.91 3.07 7.11
CA ARG A 12 6.15 3.32 7.87
C ARG A 12 6.97 2.05 8.05
N LEU A 13 6.33 0.92 8.36
CA LEU A 13 7.02 -0.37 8.51
C LEU A 13 7.72 -0.77 7.21
N LEU A 14 7.06 -0.63 6.06
CA LEU A 14 7.66 -0.98 4.77
C LEU A 14 8.85 -0.08 4.44
N VAL A 15 8.72 1.23 4.67
CA VAL A 15 9.80 2.21 4.43
C VAL A 15 11.02 1.93 5.29
N LYS A 16 10.80 1.52 6.55
CA LYS A 16 11.86 1.16 7.48
C LYS A 16 12.42 -0.24 7.25
N ASN A 17 11.94 -0.97 6.24
CA ASN A 17 12.23 -2.38 6.01
C ASN A 17 11.97 -3.25 7.25
N GLN A 18 10.95 -2.89 8.03
CA GLN A 18 10.48 -3.59 9.22
C GLN A 18 9.33 -4.56 8.93
N CYS A 19 8.86 -4.63 7.68
CA CYS A 19 7.98 -5.68 7.20
C CYS A 19 8.39 -6.12 5.79
N GLU A 20 8.13 -7.39 5.48
CA GLU A 20 8.32 -7.94 4.14
C GLU A 20 7.24 -7.41 3.18
N ILE A 21 7.59 -7.28 1.90
CA ILE A 21 6.67 -6.75 0.88
C ILE A 21 5.38 -7.56 0.79
N LYS A 22 5.45 -8.89 0.92
CA LYS A 22 4.28 -9.77 0.84
C LYS A 22 3.31 -9.52 1.99
N SER A 23 3.83 -9.42 3.22
CA SER A 23 3.02 -9.08 4.41
C SER A 23 2.40 -7.71 4.27
N PHE A 24 3.18 -6.70 3.84
CA PHE A 24 2.65 -5.36 3.58
C PHE A 24 1.49 -5.39 2.57
N CYS A 25 1.65 -6.09 1.44
CA CYS A 25 0.64 -6.12 0.39
C CYS A 25 -0.67 -6.73 0.87
N ASN A 26 -0.60 -7.84 1.59
CA ASN A 26 -1.78 -8.49 2.16
C ASN A 26 -2.45 -7.59 3.21
N ASP A 27 -1.69 -7.15 4.21
CA ASP A 27 -2.22 -6.37 5.34
C ASP A 27 -2.81 -5.04 4.88
N PHE A 28 -2.16 -4.36 3.93
CA PHE A 28 -2.66 -3.09 3.40
C PHE A 28 -3.95 -3.27 2.60
N THR A 29 -4.02 -4.32 1.78
CA THR A 29 -5.20 -4.65 0.98
C THR A 29 -6.39 -4.99 1.87
N ASP A 30 -6.19 -5.86 2.85
CA ASP A 30 -7.25 -6.30 3.76
C ASP A 30 -7.74 -5.14 4.64
N LEU A 31 -6.80 -4.38 5.23
CA LEU A 31 -7.15 -3.22 6.05
C LEU A 31 -7.94 -2.17 5.26
N TYR A 32 -7.50 -1.84 4.05
CA TYR A 32 -8.20 -0.85 3.23
C TYR A 32 -9.57 -1.37 2.74
N ASN A 33 -9.68 -2.62 2.31
CA ASN A 33 -10.91 -3.11 1.71
C ASN A 33 -11.97 -3.52 2.74
N LEU A 34 -11.55 -4.03 3.90
CA LEU A 34 -12.45 -4.71 4.85
C LEU A 34 -12.63 -3.95 6.18
N GLU A 35 -11.62 -3.20 6.62
CA GLU A 35 -11.57 -2.68 8.00
C GLU A 35 -11.54 -1.14 8.10
N ILE A 36 -11.33 -0.43 6.99
CA ILE A 36 -11.23 1.02 7.01
C ILE A 36 -12.59 1.67 7.25
N ASP A 37 -12.62 2.70 8.11
CA ASP A 37 -13.74 3.62 8.16
C ASP A 37 -13.44 4.76 7.19
N TYR A 38 -14.04 4.70 6.00
CA TYR A 38 -13.81 5.68 4.94
C TYR A 38 -14.15 7.11 5.36
N GLN A 39 -15.01 7.32 6.37
CA GLN A 39 -15.33 8.66 6.87
C GLN A 39 -14.14 9.33 7.57
N THR A 40 -13.15 8.54 8.01
CA THR A 40 -11.93 9.05 8.65
C THR A 40 -10.86 9.51 7.65
N LEU A 41 -11.04 9.19 6.36
CA LEU A 41 -10.10 9.52 5.31
C LEU A 41 -10.51 10.81 4.59
N THR A 42 -9.54 11.67 4.30
CA THR A 42 -9.75 12.76 3.35
C THR A 42 -10.00 12.21 1.94
N ARG A 43 -10.56 13.03 1.05
CA ARG A 43 -10.76 12.62 -0.36
C ARG A 43 -9.46 12.20 -1.04
N GLU A 44 -8.37 12.89 -0.73
CA GLU A 44 -7.05 12.61 -1.29
C GLU A 44 -6.49 11.28 -0.74
N GLU A 45 -6.63 11.06 0.56
CA GLU A 45 -6.26 9.79 1.22
C GLU A 45 -7.04 8.62 0.63
N GLN A 46 -8.37 8.74 0.47
CA GLN A 46 -9.19 7.70 -0.15
C GLN A 46 -8.70 7.38 -1.56
N MET A 47 -8.45 8.40 -2.38
CA MET A 47 -7.97 8.21 -3.75
C MET A 47 -6.63 7.47 -3.76
N LYS A 48 -5.66 7.92 -2.96
CA LYS A 48 -4.31 7.38 -2.96
C LYS A 48 -4.20 6.01 -2.30
N PHE A 49 -4.93 5.78 -1.22
CA PHE A 49 -4.99 4.46 -0.59
C PHE A 49 -5.76 3.46 -1.43
N LYS A 50 -6.79 3.89 -2.18
CA LYS A 50 -7.45 3.02 -3.17
C LYS A 50 -6.50 2.58 -4.28
N GLU A 51 -5.73 3.51 -4.84
CA GLU A 51 -4.71 3.19 -5.85
C GLU A 51 -3.67 2.21 -5.30
N LEU A 52 -3.18 2.45 -4.08
CA LEU A 52 -2.21 1.59 -3.44
C LEU A 52 -2.79 0.19 -3.15
N ALA A 53 -3.99 0.11 -2.58
CA ALA A 53 -4.69 -1.14 -2.32
C ALA A 53 -4.94 -1.96 -3.61
N MET A 54 -5.24 -1.28 -4.71
CA MET A 54 -5.43 -1.92 -6.01
C MET A 54 -4.15 -2.62 -6.48
N ILE A 55 -3.00 -1.95 -6.42
CA ILE A 55 -1.74 -2.57 -6.85
C ILE A 55 -1.23 -3.61 -5.85
N THR A 56 -1.43 -3.43 -4.55
CA THR A 56 -1.01 -4.41 -3.53
C THR A 56 -1.81 -5.70 -3.60
N SER A 57 -3.09 -5.63 -3.96
CA SER A 57 -3.93 -6.81 -4.22
C SER A 57 -3.46 -7.65 -5.41
N ARG A 58 -2.56 -7.08 -6.21
CA ARG A 58 -2.02 -7.64 -7.45
C ARG A 58 -0.49 -7.77 -7.41
N PHE A 59 0.08 -7.83 -6.21
CA PHE A 59 1.50 -8.13 -6.06
C PHE A 59 1.80 -9.56 -6.56
N SER A 60 2.84 -9.71 -7.37
CA SER A 60 3.46 -11.02 -7.61
C SER A 60 4.98 -10.93 -7.41
N PRO A 61 5.57 -11.88 -6.66
CA PRO A 61 7.02 -12.01 -6.53
C PRO A 61 7.66 -12.79 -7.70
N PHE A 62 6.87 -13.33 -8.63
CA PHE A 62 7.36 -14.21 -9.69
C PHE A 62 7.60 -13.44 -10.99
N GLU A 63 8.81 -13.52 -11.54
CA GLU A 63 9.16 -12.83 -12.79
C GLU A 63 8.29 -13.28 -13.97
N ASP A 64 7.97 -14.57 -14.05
CA ASP A 64 7.08 -15.11 -15.09
C ASP A 64 5.69 -14.46 -15.06
N ASP A 65 5.13 -14.19 -13.88
CA ASP A 65 3.84 -13.51 -13.76
C ASP A 65 3.92 -12.09 -14.31
N LEU A 66 5.01 -11.37 -14.00
CA LEU A 66 5.24 -9.99 -14.41
C LEU A 66 5.51 -9.86 -15.91
N LEU A 67 6.10 -10.89 -16.54
CA LEU A 67 6.37 -10.93 -17.98
C LEU A 67 5.13 -11.33 -18.79
N ASN A 68 4.29 -12.21 -18.26
CA ASN A 68 3.18 -12.80 -19.00
C ASN A 68 1.82 -12.13 -18.74
N TYR A 69 1.69 -11.33 -17.67
CA TYR A 69 0.42 -10.68 -17.32
C TYR A 69 0.62 -9.21 -16.91
N ASP A 70 0.01 -8.30 -17.65
CA ASP A 70 0.02 -6.84 -17.38
C ASP A 70 -0.72 -6.42 -16.11
N CYS A 71 -1.31 -7.37 -15.39
CA CYS A 71 -2.13 -7.10 -14.22
C CYS A 71 -1.40 -7.29 -12.89
N TYR A 72 -0.14 -7.77 -12.90
CA TYR A 72 0.66 -7.92 -11.68
C TYR A 72 1.66 -6.78 -11.50
N TYR A 73 2.03 -6.55 -10.25
CA TYR A 73 3.00 -5.54 -9.85
C TYR A 73 4.15 -6.17 -9.07
N SER A 74 5.36 -5.73 -9.38
CA SER A 74 6.59 -6.10 -8.69
C SER A 74 6.74 -5.37 -7.36
N GLU A 75 7.65 -5.84 -6.51
CA GLU A 75 8.02 -5.15 -5.27
C GLU A 75 8.50 -3.72 -5.52
N GLN A 76 9.29 -3.49 -6.56
CA GLN A 76 9.81 -2.15 -6.87
C GLN A 76 8.68 -1.19 -7.20
N GLN A 77 7.72 -1.60 -8.04
CA GLN A 77 6.56 -0.75 -8.40
C GLN A 77 5.71 -0.40 -7.18
N ILE A 78 5.54 -1.34 -6.25
CA ILE A 78 4.80 -1.10 -5.01
C ILE A 78 5.57 -0.12 -4.11
N ARG A 79 6.89 -0.30 -3.95
CA ARG A 79 7.73 0.63 -3.18
C ARG A 79 7.71 2.04 -3.79
N ASP A 80 7.79 2.15 -5.12
CA ASP A 80 7.71 3.44 -5.82
C ASP A 80 6.36 4.12 -5.58
N LYS A 81 5.26 3.38 -5.67
CA LYS A 81 3.92 3.90 -5.35
C LYS A 81 3.82 4.32 -3.88
N VAL A 82 4.41 3.58 -2.96
CA VAL A 82 4.44 3.95 -1.53
C VAL A 82 5.17 5.28 -1.33
N GLN A 83 6.31 5.50 -2.00
CA GLN A 83 7.02 6.78 -1.97
C GLN A 83 6.18 7.91 -2.58
N GLU A 84 5.46 7.66 -3.67
CA GLU A 84 4.52 8.62 -4.25
C GLU A 84 3.43 9.02 -3.23
N VAL A 85 2.80 8.04 -2.58
CA VAL A 85 1.75 8.25 -1.58
C VAL A 85 2.27 9.04 -0.38
N ILE A 86 3.46 8.72 0.12
CA ILE A 86 4.11 9.46 1.22
C ILE A 86 4.30 10.93 0.85
N LYS A 87 4.82 11.19 -0.35
CA LYS A 87 5.07 12.55 -0.83
C LYS A 87 3.78 13.36 -1.00
N GLN A 88 2.74 12.76 -1.59
CA GLN A 88 1.49 13.47 -1.86
C GLN A 88 0.68 13.72 -0.57
N LEU A 89 0.66 12.76 0.34
CA LEU A 89 -0.07 12.87 1.60
C LEU A 89 0.76 13.46 2.75
N ASN A 90 1.99 13.88 2.50
CA ASN A 90 2.94 14.39 3.50
C ASN A 90 3.09 13.48 4.74
N ILE A 91 3.11 12.17 4.52
CA ILE A 91 3.21 11.17 5.60
C ILE A 91 4.58 11.28 6.28
N GLN A 92 4.58 11.51 7.59
CA GLN A 92 5.82 11.53 8.36
C GLN A 92 6.36 10.10 8.51
N VAL A 93 7.57 9.86 7.99
CA VAL A 93 8.32 8.60 8.04
C VAL A 93 9.65 8.80 8.78
N GLY A 94 9.56 9.30 10.01
CA GLY A 94 10.73 9.41 10.92
C GLY A 94 11.22 8.05 11.36
#